data_AF-A0A3D6DST8-F1
#
_entry.id   AF-A0A3D6DST8-F1
#
_cell.length_a   1.000
_cell.length_b   1.000
_cell.length_c   1.000
_cell.angle_alpha   90.00
_cell.angle_beta   90.00
_cell.angle_gamma   90.00
#
_symmetry.space_group_name_H-M   'P 1'
#
loop_
_entity.id
_entity.type
_entity.pdbx_description
1 polymer ?
#
loop_
_entity_poly.entity_id
_entity_poly.type
_entity_poly.pdbx_seq_one_letter_code
_entity_poly.pdbx_strand_id
1 'polypeptide(L)'
;MSDIPADVCRAPDKTGEHCPTLPRLARLPINRCNLPAVILGGLTFQRHPTRLQIDGIADLHKPLWALLDDIPEAPERAERFAGYMQKHFRLQQPEDAGLSAGQTSARAKASYLRVLRGWAFDAESREAAVLKGWVESRFGLCPRHHGGPLREPGS
;
A
#
# COMPACT_ATOMS: atom_id res chain seq x y z
N MET A 1 31.31 -22.26 -22.22
CA MET A 1 30.16 -21.54 -21.63
C MET A 1 28.98 -22.47 -21.78
N SER A 2 28.65 -23.21 -20.73
CA SER A 2 27.63 -24.26 -20.80
C SER A 2 26.24 -23.63 -20.76
N ASP A 3 25.45 -23.89 -21.79
CA ASP A 3 24.05 -23.49 -21.88
C ASP A 3 23.25 -24.17 -20.76
N ILE A 4 22.74 -23.36 -19.83
CA ILE A 4 21.78 -23.84 -18.82
C ILE A 4 20.47 -24.09 -19.57
N PRO A 5 19.94 -25.32 -19.59
CA PRO A 5 18.69 -25.61 -20.27
C PRO A 5 17.56 -24.80 -19.61
N ALA A 6 16.76 -24.12 -20.42
CA ALA A 6 15.63 -23.29 -19.97
C ALA A 6 14.49 -24.08 -19.29
N ASP A 7 14.62 -25.41 -19.17
CA ASP A 7 13.64 -26.29 -18.54
C ASP A 7 13.77 -26.37 -17.01
N VAL A 8 14.92 -25.97 -16.45
CA VAL A 8 15.19 -26.04 -14.99
C VAL A 8 14.27 -25.11 -14.19
N CYS A 9 13.66 -24.12 -14.82
CA CYS A 9 12.73 -23.18 -14.18
C CYS A 9 11.24 -23.47 -14.44
N ARG A 10 10.88 -24.56 -15.15
CA ARG A 10 9.47 -24.97 -15.21
C ARG A 10 9.11 -25.75 -13.95
N ALA A 11 8.47 -25.08 -13.00
CA ALA A 11 7.70 -25.79 -11.99
C ALA A 11 6.72 -26.74 -12.70
N PRO A 12 6.53 -27.98 -12.21
CA PRO A 12 5.58 -28.90 -12.84
C PRO A 12 4.19 -28.30 -12.72
N ASP A 13 3.62 -27.87 -13.84
CA ASP A 13 2.21 -27.51 -13.98
C ASP A 13 1.38 -28.77 -13.70
N LYS A 14 1.10 -29.02 -12.41
CA LYS A 14 0.18 -30.08 -12.01
C LYS A 14 -1.18 -29.73 -12.60
N THR A 15 -1.65 -30.59 -13.50
CA THR A 15 -2.95 -30.53 -14.20
C THR A 15 -4.17 -30.71 -13.27
N GLY A 16 -4.00 -30.58 -11.96
CA GLY A 16 -5.08 -30.52 -10.98
C GLY A 16 -5.35 -29.07 -10.59
N GLU A 17 -6.57 -28.61 -10.83
CA GLU A 17 -7.15 -27.25 -10.69
C GLU A 17 -7.05 -26.58 -9.31
N HIS A 18 -6.04 -26.85 -8.49
CA HIS A 18 -5.78 -26.08 -7.28
C HIS A 18 -4.75 -25.01 -7.57
N CYS A 19 -5.22 -23.85 -8.03
CA CYS A 19 -4.39 -22.66 -8.11
C CYS A 19 -3.79 -22.40 -6.71
N PRO A 20 -2.46 -22.23 -6.57
CA PRO A 20 -1.85 -22.02 -5.27
C PRO A 20 -2.51 -20.82 -4.58
N THR A 21 -3.10 -21.08 -3.40
CA THR A 21 -3.79 -20.07 -2.60
C THR A 21 -2.82 -19.37 -1.66
N LEU A 22 -3.09 -18.12 -1.31
CA LEU A 22 -2.25 -17.37 -0.38
C LEU A 22 -2.25 -18.06 1.00
N PRO A 23 -1.07 -18.41 1.56
CA PRO A 23 -0.98 -19.07 2.85
C PRO A 23 -1.70 -18.27 3.95
N ARG A 24 -2.34 -18.97 4.90
CA ARG A 24 -3.09 -18.32 5.99
C ARG A 24 -2.23 -17.32 6.78
N LEU A 25 -0.94 -17.61 6.95
CA LEU A 25 0.00 -16.77 7.68
C LEU A 25 0.41 -15.50 6.92
N ALA A 26 0.10 -15.39 5.62
CA ALA A 26 0.42 -14.24 4.79
C ALA A 26 -0.78 -13.28 4.64
N ARG A 27 -1.89 -13.53 5.36
CA ARG A 27 -3.11 -12.72 5.26
C ARG A 27 -3.85 -12.57 6.57
N LEU A 28 -4.48 -11.42 6.73
CA LEU A 28 -5.49 -11.18 7.76
C LEU A 28 -6.89 -11.63 7.29
N PRO A 29 -7.78 -12.00 8.22
CA PRO A 29 -9.15 -12.39 7.89
C PRO A 29 -10.02 -11.20 7.47
N ILE A 30 -9.62 -9.97 7.80
CA ILE A 30 -10.35 -8.73 7.51
C ILE A 30 -9.42 -7.78 6.74
N ASN A 31 -9.95 -7.12 5.74
CA ASN A 31 -9.33 -6.00 5.04
C ASN A 31 -10.37 -4.89 4.78
N ARG A 32 -9.93 -3.78 4.17
CA ARG A 32 -10.75 -2.58 3.91
C ARG A 32 -10.64 -2.15 2.45
N CYS A 33 -10.74 -3.13 1.56
CA CYS A 33 -10.79 -2.91 0.13
C CYS A 33 -11.75 -3.89 -0.55
N ASN A 34 -12.08 -3.61 -1.81
CA ASN A 34 -13.07 -4.34 -2.58
C ASN A 34 -12.72 -5.80 -2.93
N LEU A 35 -11.54 -6.31 -2.56
CA LEU A 35 -11.12 -7.68 -2.84
C LEU A 35 -10.47 -8.33 -1.60
N PRO A 36 -10.80 -9.58 -1.25
CA PRO A 36 -10.16 -10.27 -0.14
C PRO A 36 -8.65 -10.47 -0.35
N ALA A 37 -7.87 -10.45 0.74
CA ALA A 37 -6.42 -10.66 0.72
C ALA A 37 -5.99 -11.95 -0.03
N VAL A 38 -6.77 -13.03 0.10
CA VAL A 38 -6.49 -14.32 -0.57
C VAL A 38 -6.56 -14.22 -2.10
N ILE A 39 -7.41 -13.35 -2.64
CA ILE A 39 -7.51 -13.08 -4.07
C ILE A 39 -6.38 -12.15 -4.50
N LEU A 40 -6.15 -11.08 -3.73
CA LEU A 40 -5.12 -10.06 -4.02
C LEU A 40 -3.69 -10.63 -4.07
N GLY A 41 -3.33 -11.47 -3.10
CA GLY A 41 -2.00 -12.08 -3.04
C GLY A 41 -1.87 -13.39 -3.84
N GLY A 42 -2.91 -13.79 -4.58
CA GLY A 42 -2.93 -15.00 -5.39
C GLY A 42 -2.70 -14.74 -6.89
N LEU A 43 -2.59 -15.82 -7.67
CA LEU A 43 -2.49 -15.73 -9.13
C LEU A 43 -3.79 -15.22 -9.78
N THR A 44 -4.93 -15.37 -9.12
CA THR A 44 -6.23 -14.91 -9.64
C THR A 44 -6.21 -13.42 -9.97
N PHE A 45 -5.70 -12.57 -9.06
CA PHE A 45 -5.60 -11.13 -9.33
C PHE A 45 -4.55 -10.83 -10.42
N GLN A 46 -3.45 -11.57 -10.48
CA GLN A 46 -2.43 -11.39 -11.53
C GLN A 46 -2.99 -11.72 -12.93
N ARG A 47 -3.87 -12.71 -13.03
CA ARG A 47 -4.54 -13.11 -14.28
C ARG A 47 -5.74 -12.22 -14.62
N HIS A 48 -6.42 -11.70 -13.61
CA HIS A 48 -7.64 -10.90 -13.75
C HIS A 48 -7.55 -9.63 -12.89
N PRO A 49 -6.65 -8.69 -13.24
CA PRO A 49 -6.47 -7.47 -12.46
C PRO A 49 -7.76 -6.66 -12.51
N THR A 50 -8.25 -6.28 -11.34
CA THR A 50 -9.43 -5.44 -11.17
C THR A 50 -9.04 -4.13 -10.49
N ARG A 51 -9.75 -3.04 -10.80
CA ARG A 51 -9.54 -1.76 -10.12
C ARG A 51 -9.73 -1.92 -8.61
N LEU A 52 -8.69 -1.59 -7.85
CA LEU A 52 -8.74 -1.61 -6.39
C LEU A 52 -9.46 -0.38 -5.87
N GLN A 53 -10.35 -0.59 -4.90
CA GLN A 53 -11.05 0.46 -4.20
C GLN A 53 -10.81 0.27 -2.71
N ILE A 54 -10.38 1.34 -2.03
CA ILE A 54 -10.23 1.36 -0.58
C ILE A 54 -11.53 1.90 0.01
N ASP A 55 -12.05 1.20 1.01
CA ASP A 55 -13.34 1.50 1.61
C ASP A 55 -13.39 2.95 2.10
N GLY A 56 -14.42 3.67 1.67
CA GLY A 56 -14.70 5.05 2.07
C GLY A 56 -13.82 6.13 1.41
N ILE A 57 -12.74 5.81 0.68
CA ILE A 57 -11.85 6.82 0.10
C ILE A 57 -12.50 7.57 -1.07
N ALA A 58 -13.22 6.85 -1.94
CA ALA A 58 -13.92 7.46 -3.08
C ALA A 58 -15.00 8.44 -2.60
N ASP A 59 -15.76 8.06 -1.57
CA ASP A 59 -16.83 8.88 -1.02
C ASP A 59 -16.29 10.07 -0.22
N LEU A 60 -15.31 9.84 0.66
CA LEU A 60 -14.71 10.89 1.52
C LEU A 60 -14.09 12.02 0.69
N HIS A 61 -13.47 11.68 -0.44
CA HIS A 61 -12.76 12.62 -1.30
C HIS A 61 -13.47 12.87 -2.63
N LYS A 62 -14.78 12.59 -2.73
CA LYS A 62 -15.57 12.77 -3.96
C LYS A 62 -15.37 14.15 -4.64
N PRO A 63 -15.37 15.29 -3.92
CA PRO A 63 -15.13 16.59 -4.55
C PRO A 63 -13.71 16.75 -5.11
N LEU A 64 -12.70 16.14 -4.48
CA LEU A 64 -11.34 16.11 -5.01
C LEU A 64 -11.30 15.35 -6.33
N TRP A 65 -11.91 14.17 -6.38
CA TRP A 65 -11.90 13.35 -7.60
C TRP A 65 -12.58 14.07 -8.77
N ALA A 66 -13.76 14.65 -8.54
CA ALA A 66 -14.44 15.46 -9.55
C ALA A 66 -13.57 16.62 -10.07
N LEU A 67 -12.90 17.35 -9.17
CA LEU A 67 -11.98 18.43 -9.55
C LEU A 67 -10.81 17.92 -10.40
N LEU A 68 -10.22 16.77 -10.04
CA LEU A 68 -9.05 16.24 -10.74
C LEU A 68 -9.41 15.65 -12.11
N ASP A 69 -10.61 15.09 -12.25
CA ASP A 69 -11.11 14.53 -13.52
C ASP A 69 -11.27 15.61 -14.61
N ASP A 70 -11.57 16.86 -14.22
CA ASP A 70 -11.72 18.01 -15.12
C ASP A 70 -10.38 18.63 -15.57
N ILE A 71 -9.25 18.22 -14.99
CA ILE A 71 -7.93 18.80 -15.29
C ILE A 71 -7.16 17.90 -16.26
N PRO A 72 -6.96 18.31 -17.53
CA PRO A 72 -6.27 17.48 -18.52
C PRO A 72 -4.77 17.37 -18.21
N GLU A 73 -4.14 18.48 -17.85
CA GLU A 73 -2.69 18.56 -17.68
C GLU A 73 -2.22 17.87 -16.40
N ALA A 74 -1.36 16.85 -16.55
CA ALA A 74 -0.84 16.09 -15.43
C ALA A 74 -0.09 16.95 -14.38
N PRO A 75 0.73 17.95 -14.76
CA PRO A 75 1.39 18.82 -13.80
C PRO A 75 0.41 19.64 -12.96
N GLU A 76 -0.61 20.23 -13.58
CA GLU A 76 -1.63 21.00 -12.85
C GLU A 76 -2.43 20.09 -11.92
N ARG A 77 -2.83 18.90 -12.38
CA ARG A 77 -3.55 17.93 -11.55
C ARG A 77 -2.74 17.52 -10.32
N ALA A 78 -1.43 17.33 -10.48
CA ALA A 78 -0.52 17.04 -9.36
C ALA A 78 -0.44 18.21 -8.36
N GLU A 79 -0.39 19.45 -8.84
CA GLU A 79 -0.38 20.65 -7.99
C GLU A 79 -1.68 20.78 -7.19
N ARG A 80 -2.85 20.62 -7.85
CA ARG A 80 -4.15 20.67 -7.17
C ARG A 80 -4.29 19.58 -6.11
N PHE A 81 -3.85 18.36 -6.43
CA PHE A 81 -3.82 17.26 -5.46
C PHE A 81 -2.95 17.60 -4.25
N ALA A 82 -1.72 18.08 -4.46
CA ALA A 82 -0.81 18.44 -3.37
C ALA A 82 -1.39 19.56 -2.48
N GLY A 83 -1.99 20.58 -3.09
CA GLY A 83 -2.67 21.66 -2.38
C GLY A 83 -3.86 21.17 -1.55
N TYR A 84 -4.66 20.25 -2.09
CA TYR A 84 -5.75 19.61 -1.33
C TYR A 84 -5.21 18.83 -0.13
N MET A 85 -4.20 17.98 -0.33
CA MET A 85 -3.59 17.18 0.73
C MET A 85 -3.03 18.07 1.85
N GLN A 86 -2.36 19.17 1.50
CA GLN A 86 -1.82 20.12 2.46
C GLN A 86 -2.92 20.74 3.34
N LYS A 87 -4.03 21.17 2.73
CA LYS A 87 -5.16 21.80 3.43
C LYS A 87 -5.98 20.79 4.24
N HIS A 88 -6.35 19.67 3.64
CA HIS A 88 -7.21 18.66 4.27
C HIS A 88 -6.54 18.04 5.51
N PHE A 89 -5.23 17.75 5.43
CA PHE A 89 -4.47 17.16 6.54
C PHE A 89 -3.70 18.18 7.39
N ARG A 90 -3.94 19.48 7.20
CA ARG A 90 -3.30 20.57 7.97
C ARG A 90 -1.77 20.46 8.04
N LEU A 91 -1.13 20.10 6.93
CA LEU A 91 0.30 19.76 6.91
C LEU A 91 1.24 20.94 7.23
N GLN A 92 0.76 22.18 7.25
CA GLN A 92 1.54 23.37 7.63
C GLN A 92 1.29 23.84 9.07
N GLN A 93 0.17 23.42 9.66
CA GLN A 93 -0.29 23.83 10.99
C GLN A 93 -0.81 22.60 11.74
N PRO A 94 0.06 21.66 12.12
CA PRO A 94 -0.34 20.41 12.77
C PRO A 94 -1.06 20.62 14.11
N GLU A 95 -0.91 21.78 14.74
CA GLU A 95 -1.69 22.22 15.91
C GLU A 95 -3.20 22.19 15.64
N ASP A 96 -3.65 22.57 14.44
CA ASP A 96 -5.05 22.51 14.03
C ASP A 96 -5.55 21.07 13.84
N ALA A 97 -4.61 20.11 13.71
CA ALA A 97 -4.87 18.68 13.69
C ALA A 97 -4.71 18.02 15.08
N GLY A 98 -4.63 18.82 16.15
CA GLY A 98 -4.58 18.34 17.53
C GLY A 98 -3.18 18.07 18.07
N LEU A 99 -2.11 18.59 17.43
CA LEU A 99 -0.78 18.55 18.00
C LEU A 99 -0.62 19.61 19.11
N SER A 100 -0.55 19.16 20.37
CA SER A 100 -0.39 20.08 21.51
C SER A 100 0.98 20.78 21.54
N ALA A 101 0.99 22.04 21.97
CA ALA A 101 2.21 22.79 22.22
C ALA A 101 3.12 22.07 23.24
N GLY A 102 4.41 21.93 22.93
CA GLY A 102 5.40 21.19 23.75
C GLY A 102 5.60 19.72 23.34
N GLN A 103 4.79 19.17 22.44
CA GLN A 103 5.06 17.91 21.78
C GLN A 103 6.04 18.13 20.61
N THR A 104 7.33 18.25 20.89
CA THR A 104 8.42 18.21 19.89
C THR A 104 8.60 16.81 19.29
N SER A 105 7.49 16.08 19.08
CA SER A 105 7.52 14.69 18.66
C SER A 105 7.73 14.57 17.16
N ALA A 106 8.26 13.43 16.73
CA ALA A 106 8.44 13.07 15.32
C ALA A 106 7.15 13.22 14.47
N ARG A 107 5.98 13.28 15.12
CA ARG A 107 4.66 13.47 14.52
C ARG A 107 4.51 14.83 13.83
N ALA A 108 5.14 15.89 14.34
CA ALA A 108 5.17 17.20 13.69
C ALA A 108 5.88 17.19 12.32
N LYS A 109 6.77 16.22 12.11
CA LYS A 109 7.54 16.03 10.87
C LYS A 109 7.02 14.87 10.01
N ALA A 110 5.85 14.31 10.35
CA ALA A 110 5.27 13.16 9.65
C ALA A 110 4.34 13.63 8.54
N SER A 111 4.89 13.82 7.34
CA SER A 111 4.11 14.05 6.11
C SER A 111 4.03 12.76 5.29
N TYR A 112 2.94 12.56 4.55
CA TYR A 112 2.82 11.45 3.60
C TYR A 112 3.97 11.44 2.59
N LEU A 113 4.47 12.61 2.17
CA LEU A 113 5.62 12.71 1.26
C LEU A 113 6.90 12.15 1.89
N ARG A 114 7.09 12.34 3.20
CA ARG A 114 8.23 11.77 3.91
C ARG A 114 8.14 10.25 3.94
N VAL A 115 6.96 9.71 4.22
CA VAL A 115 6.71 8.26 4.22
C VAL A 115 6.99 7.66 2.84
N LEU A 116 6.44 8.25 1.78
CA LEU A 116 6.63 7.78 0.40
C LEU A 116 8.10 7.85 -0.04
N ARG A 117 8.80 8.95 0.26
CA ARG A 117 10.22 9.11 -0.08
C ARG A 117 11.12 8.17 0.70
N GLY A 118 10.86 8.00 2.01
CA GLY A 118 11.62 7.08 2.86
C GLY A 118 11.50 5.64 2.36
N TRP A 119 10.28 5.21 2.01
CA TRP A 119 10.06 3.91 1.40
C TRP A 119 10.76 3.73 0.04
N ALA A 120 10.71 4.75 -0.83
CA ALA A 120 11.36 4.70 -2.15
C ALA A 120 12.89 4.58 -2.06
N PHE A 121 13.50 5.07 -0.98
CA PHE A 121 14.94 4.98 -0.74
C PHE A 121 15.33 3.68 -0.04
N ASP A 122 14.59 3.29 1.00
CA ASP A 122 14.86 2.11 1.80
C ASP A 122 13.54 1.45 2.23
N ALA A 123 13.26 0.28 1.66
CA ALA A 123 12.09 -0.52 1.97
C ALA A 123 12.11 -1.11 3.39
N GLU A 124 13.24 -0.99 4.11
CA GLU A 124 13.44 -1.41 5.50
C GLU A 124 13.49 -0.26 6.49
N SER A 125 13.30 0.97 6.01
CA SER A 125 13.21 2.14 6.86
C SER A 125 11.98 2.15 7.77
N ARG A 126 12.01 3.02 8.78
CA ARG A 126 10.84 3.29 9.64
C ARG A 126 9.64 3.79 8.82
N GLU A 127 9.89 4.63 7.83
CA GLU A 127 8.89 5.12 6.90
C GLU A 127 8.26 3.97 6.10
N ALA A 128 9.04 2.99 5.64
CA ALA A 128 8.53 1.79 5.00
C ALA A 128 7.71 0.92 5.96
N ALA A 129 8.12 0.79 7.23
CA ALA A 129 7.35 0.06 8.24
C ALA A 129 5.93 0.65 8.43
N VAL A 130 5.80 1.99 8.39
CA VAL A 130 4.49 2.66 8.42
C VAL A 130 3.64 2.26 7.21
N LEU A 131 4.23 2.24 6.01
CA LEU A 131 3.52 1.85 4.79
C LEU A 131 3.14 0.37 4.80
N LYS A 132 4.02 -0.51 5.28
CA LYS A 132 3.76 -1.95 5.45
C LYS A 132 2.57 -2.18 6.40
N GLY A 133 2.52 -1.49 7.53
CA GLY A 133 1.37 -1.56 8.44
C GLY A 133 0.07 -1.00 7.83
N TRP A 134 0.16 0.07 7.02
CA TRP A 134 -1.00 0.59 6.29
C TRP A 134 -1.51 -0.41 5.25
N VAL A 135 -0.62 -1.07 4.51
CA VAL A 135 -0.95 -2.11 3.53
C VAL A 135 -1.61 -3.29 4.23
N GLU A 136 -1.05 -3.75 5.34
CA GLU A 136 -1.63 -4.84 6.13
C GLU A 136 -3.05 -4.49 6.60
N SER A 137 -3.26 -3.27 7.12
CA SER A 137 -4.57 -2.82 7.58
C SER A 137 -5.61 -2.68 6.45
N ARG A 138 -5.21 -2.36 5.22
CA ARG A 138 -6.13 -2.01 4.12
C ARG A 138 -6.36 -3.15 3.17
N PHE A 139 -5.30 -3.87 2.81
CA PHE A 139 -5.36 -5.00 1.88
C PHE A 139 -5.41 -6.35 2.60
N GLY A 140 -5.09 -6.40 3.89
CA GLY A 140 -5.02 -7.66 4.64
C GLY A 140 -3.85 -8.53 4.23
N LEU A 141 -2.86 -7.99 3.51
CA LEU A 141 -1.64 -8.69 3.10
C LEU A 141 -0.57 -8.41 4.15
N CYS A 142 0.00 -9.46 4.74
CA CYS A 142 1.05 -9.32 5.74
C CYS A 142 2.42 -9.19 5.05
N PRO A 143 3.10 -8.03 5.09
CA PRO A 143 4.42 -7.86 4.49
C PRO A 143 5.45 -8.64 5.32
N ARG A 144 5.99 -9.73 4.77
CA ARG A 144 6.80 -10.70 5.53
C ARG A 144 8.31 -10.59 5.29
N HIS A 145 8.73 -9.74 4.35
CA HIS A 145 10.13 -9.57 4.01
C HIS A 145 10.60 -8.16 4.37
N HIS A 146 11.67 -8.11 5.17
CA HIS A 146 12.26 -6.86 5.60
C HIS A 146 13.81 -6.90 5.72
N GLY A 147 14.46 -7.70 4.86
CA GLY A 147 15.87 -8.11 5.03
C GLY A 147 16.05 -9.44 5.78
N GLY A 148 14.95 -10.07 6.22
CA GLY A 148 14.89 -11.42 6.76
C GLY A 148 13.44 -11.90 6.92
N PRO A 149 13.21 -13.21 7.23
CA PRO A 149 11.86 -13.73 7.49
C PRO A 149 11.26 -13.12 8.76
N LEU A 150 10.05 -12.55 8.66
CA LEU A 150 9.29 -12.09 9.83
C LEU A 150 8.56 -13.26 10.51
N ARG A 151 8.57 -13.24 11.85
CA ARG A 151 7.91 -14.18 12.77
C ARG A 151 6.43 -14.41 12.44
N GLU A 152 5.91 -15.52 12.94
CA GLU A 152 4.52 -15.93 12.75
C GLU A 152 3.52 -14.88 13.28
N PRO A 153 2.41 -14.62 12.56
CA PRO A 153 1.35 -13.75 13.05
C PRO A 153 0.75 -14.29 14.35
N GLY A 154 0.73 -13.46 15.41
CA GLY A 154 0.16 -13.81 16.72
C GLY A 154 1.17 -14.15 17.83
N SER A 155 2.47 -13.88 17.61
CA SER A 155 3.51 -13.84 18.64
C SER A 155 3.58 -12.50 19.36
#